data_AF-A0A2B7GNG3-F1
#
_entry.id   AF-A0A2B7GNG3-F1
#
_cell.length_a   1.000
_cell.length_b   1.000
_cell.length_c   1.000
_cell.angle_alpha   90.00
_cell.angle_beta   90.00
_cell.angle_gamma   90.00
#
_symmetry.space_group_name_H-M   'P 1'
#
loop_
_entity.id
_entity.type
_entity.pdbx_description
1 polymer ?
#
loop_
_entity_poly.entity_id
_entity_poly.type
_entity_poly.pdbx_seq_one_letter_code
_entity_poly.pdbx_strand_id
1 'polypeptide(L)'
;MQINAADTNESFELTHSTGRDAEADLLDTQVRGVHVLEAIEQNDELRDRPVQVLCPNCGGEVEQYEDGLPSYVSWFKSRCSDCEVELRRWSAVAVDAAYTEMVTPSELVELVQAYWDRHLWDGIQTAENCPRTREFTEAYSKRAQEYGWEWSPTCPLCRRTLDELGISWLDYHHWQKEPDVGICLCRNCHDDINGGDCDTNVDWQARKLGLKNKHDLQILRLAAREHLVEPAASLGAFAARLVERYNLIQTPEAVRTIIDQARESDEVQSVIDHELPDCSTR
;
A
#
# COMPACT_ATOMS: atom_id res chain seq x y z
N MET A 1 -44.99 29.94 46.56
CA MET A 1 -44.64 30.80 45.42
C MET A 1 -43.12 30.75 45.29
N GLN A 2 -42.62 30.04 44.25
CA GLN A 2 -41.30 30.20 43.60
C GLN A 2 -40.03 29.88 44.44
N ILE A 3 -38.98 29.14 44.01
CA ILE A 3 -38.51 28.60 42.71
C ILE A 3 -37.60 27.38 43.00
N ASN A 4 -37.51 26.46 42.03
CA ASN A 4 -36.73 25.22 42.00
C ASN A 4 -35.20 25.41 42.06
N ALA A 5 -34.51 24.44 42.69
CA ALA A 5 -33.15 24.05 42.33
C ALA A 5 -33.03 22.52 42.56
N ALA A 6 -33.05 21.77 41.46
CA ALA A 6 -32.63 20.37 41.44
C ALA A 6 -31.43 20.31 40.49
N ASP A 7 -30.26 20.06 41.06
CA ASP A 7 -29.00 19.87 40.36
C ASP A 7 -29.10 18.65 39.42
N THR A 8 -29.03 18.90 38.12
CA THR A 8 -28.78 17.88 37.11
C THR A 8 -27.28 17.60 37.05
N ASN A 9 -26.92 16.38 37.44
CA ASN A 9 -25.60 15.80 37.27
C ASN A 9 -25.46 15.33 35.81
N GLU A 10 -24.99 16.20 34.92
CA GLU A 10 -24.50 15.81 33.59
C GLU A 10 -22.97 15.76 33.61
N SER A 11 -22.46 14.53 33.64
CA SER A 11 -21.05 14.21 33.42
C SER A 11 -20.69 14.53 31.97
N PHE A 12 -20.02 15.65 31.76
CA PHE A 12 -19.46 16.04 30.47
C PHE A 12 -18.15 15.25 30.25
N GLU A 13 -18.24 14.06 29.65
CA GLU A 13 -17.07 13.35 29.15
C GLU A 13 -16.55 14.05 27.88
N LEU A 14 -15.50 14.85 28.05
CA LEU A 14 -14.66 15.35 26.98
C LEU A 14 -13.88 14.17 26.37
N THR A 15 -14.44 13.54 25.34
CA THR A 15 -13.66 12.65 24.47
C THR A 15 -12.69 13.49 23.65
N HIS A 16 -11.40 13.33 23.93
CA HIS A 16 -10.30 13.83 23.11
C HIS A 16 -10.43 13.30 21.68
N SER A 17 -10.95 14.14 20.79
CA SER A 17 -10.79 14.01 19.34
C SER A 17 -9.30 14.19 19.03
N THR A 18 -8.59 13.08 18.88
CA THR A 18 -7.29 13.05 18.21
C THR A 18 -7.57 13.20 16.71
N GLY A 19 -7.11 14.30 16.11
CA GLY A 19 -7.35 14.65 14.71
C GLY A 19 -6.95 13.52 13.75
N ARG A 20 -7.96 12.76 13.33
CA ARG A 20 -7.86 11.62 12.40
C ARG A 20 -8.46 11.91 11.02
N ASP A 21 -8.99 13.12 10.78
CA ASP A 21 -10.09 13.26 9.83
C ASP A 21 -9.88 14.31 8.74
N ALA A 22 -8.75 14.32 8.01
CA ALA A 22 -8.66 15.29 6.90
C ALA A 22 -7.86 14.90 5.65
N GLU A 23 -6.90 13.97 5.70
CA GLU A 23 -6.06 13.65 4.51
C GLU A 23 -5.92 12.16 4.20
N ALA A 24 -6.47 11.26 5.03
CA ALA A 24 -6.63 9.84 4.68
C ALA A 24 -7.82 9.59 3.72
N ASP A 25 -8.64 10.62 3.47
CA ASP A 25 -10.02 10.47 3.00
C ASP A 25 -10.21 10.37 1.47
N LEU A 26 -9.13 10.36 0.68
CA LEU A 26 -9.24 10.29 -0.80
C LEU A 26 -8.83 8.94 -1.40
N LEU A 27 -8.18 8.07 -0.63
CA LEU A 27 -7.78 6.71 -1.07
C LEU A 27 -8.02 5.61 -0.01
N ASP A 28 -8.44 5.98 1.21
CA ASP A 28 -8.92 5.07 2.27
C ASP A 28 -10.46 5.00 2.33
N THR A 29 -11.17 5.61 1.37
CA THR A 29 -12.54 5.23 1.04
C THR A 29 -12.52 3.87 0.34
N GLN A 30 -12.10 2.82 1.04
CA GLN A 30 -12.90 1.59 0.96
C GLN A 30 -14.29 2.00 1.40
N VAL A 31 -15.15 2.32 0.43
CA VAL A 31 -16.59 2.35 0.67
C VAL A 31 -16.89 1.03 1.35
N ARG A 32 -17.35 1.07 2.60
CA ARG A 32 -17.65 -0.14 3.38
C ARG A 32 -18.44 -1.10 2.49
N GLY A 33 -17.93 -2.32 2.36
CA GLY A 33 -18.52 -3.35 1.51
C GLY A 33 -18.17 -3.29 0.02
N VAL A 34 -17.13 -2.56 -0.43
CA VAL A 34 -16.63 -2.60 -1.81
C VAL A 34 -15.16 -3.00 -1.83
N HIS A 35 -14.84 -4.16 -2.40
CA HIS A 35 -13.50 -4.75 -2.34
C HIS A 35 -13.14 -5.54 -3.59
N VAL A 36 -11.87 -5.54 -4.00
CA VAL A 36 -11.41 -6.54 -4.97
C VAL A 36 -11.60 -7.94 -4.36
N LEU A 37 -12.10 -8.89 -5.14
CA LEU A 37 -12.52 -10.21 -4.66
C LEU A 37 -11.36 -11.02 -4.02
N GLU A 38 -10.13 -10.81 -4.46
CA GLU A 38 -8.94 -11.38 -3.80
C GLU A 38 -8.61 -10.69 -2.46
N ALA A 39 -8.82 -9.36 -2.37
CA ALA A 39 -8.49 -8.58 -1.17
C ALA A 39 -9.44 -8.88 0.01
N ILE A 40 -10.73 -9.11 -0.27
CA ILE A 40 -11.71 -9.40 0.78
C ILE A 40 -11.44 -10.73 1.49
N GLU A 41 -10.65 -11.66 0.94
CA GLU A 41 -10.31 -12.91 1.66
C GLU A 41 -9.59 -12.66 3.01
N GLN A 42 -9.00 -11.46 3.18
CA GLN A 42 -8.34 -11.04 4.42
C GLN A 42 -9.31 -10.38 5.43
N ASN A 43 -10.60 -10.24 5.08
CA ASN A 43 -11.61 -9.55 5.88
C ASN A 43 -12.98 -10.28 5.85
N ASP A 44 -13.66 -10.30 6.98
CA ASP A 44 -14.92 -11.00 7.15
C ASP A 44 -16.15 -10.12 6.82
N GLU A 45 -15.94 -8.87 6.41
CA GLU A 45 -16.99 -7.84 6.25
C GLU A 45 -18.18 -8.28 5.39
N LEU A 46 -17.92 -9.03 4.32
CA LEU A 46 -18.89 -9.45 3.32
C LEU A 46 -19.38 -10.91 3.48
N ARG A 47 -19.08 -11.58 4.60
CA ARG A 47 -19.43 -12.99 4.81
C ARG A 47 -20.90 -13.26 5.06
N ASP A 48 -21.58 -12.35 5.76
CA ASP A 48 -22.94 -12.57 6.28
C ASP A 48 -23.99 -11.63 5.66
N ARG A 49 -23.76 -11.18 4.42
CA ARG A 49 -24.67 -10.26 3.72
C ARG A 49 -24.66 -10.52 2.22
N PRO A 50 -25.74 -10.22 1.47
CA PRO A 50 -25.76 -10.41 0.03
C PRO A 50 -24.66 -9.63 -0.69
N VAL A 51 -23.98 -10.27 -1.63
CA VAL A 51 -22.86 -9.70 -2.39
C VAL A 51 -23.09 -9.86 -3.89
N GLN A 52 -22.82 -8.80 -4.64
CA GLN A 52 -22.71 -8.84 -6.09
C GLN A 52 -21.25 -8.69 -6.49
N VAL A 53 -20.80 -9.58 -7.38
CA VAL A 53 -19.48 -9.48 -8.00
C VAL A 53 -19.62 -8.77 -9.33
N LEU A 54 -18.99 -7.60 -9.43
CA LEU A 54 -19.09 -6.70 -10.58
C LEU A 54 -17.84 -6.79 -11.46
N CYS A 55 -18.06 -6.61 -12.76
CA CYS A 55 -17.01 -6.35 -13.73
C CYS A 55 -16.54 -4.89 -13.60
N PRO A 56 -15.28 -4.61 -13.27
CA PRO A 56 -14.81 -3.22 -13.15
C PRO A 56 -14.83 -2.47 -14.48
N ASN A 57 -14.79 -3.18 -15.61
CA ASN A 57 -14.71 -2.53 -16.93
C ASN A 57 -16.04 -1.89 -17.37
N CYS A 58 -17.18 -2.44 -16.97
CA CYS A 58 -18.49 -1.95 -17.40
C CYS A 58 -19.54 -1.84 -16.29
N GLY A 59 -19.22 -2.25 -15.05
CA GLY A 59 -20.15 -2.29 -13.92
C GLY A 59 -21.16 -3.44 -13.96
N GLY A 60 -21.13 -4.29 -14.99
CA GLY A 60 -22.06 -5.41 -15.14
C GLY A 60 -21.88 -6.46 -14.05
N GLU A 61 -22.99 -7.03 -13.58
CA GLU A 61 -22.98 -8.15 -12.63
C GLU A 61 -22.43 -9.41 -13.31
N VAL A 62 -21.55 -10.11 -12.59
CA VAL A 62 -20.88 -11.33 -13.07
C VAL A 62 -21.31 -12.54 -12.26
N GLU A 63 -21.51 -12.36 -10.96
CA GLU A 63 -21.94 -13.42 -10.04
C GLU A 63 -22.64 -12.78 -8.82
N GLN A 64 -23.55 -13.53 -8.20
CA GLN A 64 -24.27 -13.11 -7.00
C GLN A 64 -24.15 -14.18 -5.90
N TYR A 65 -23.93 -13.72 -4.68
CA TYR A 65 -23.91 -14.52 -3.46
C TYR A 65 -25.02 -14.04 -2.54
N GLU A 66 -26.16 -14.73 -2.50
CA GLU A 66 -27.34 -14.30 -1.73
C GLU A 66 -27.11 -14.29 -0.22
N ASP A 67 -26.34 -15.25 0.29
CA ASP A 67 -26.06 -15.42 1.71
C ASP A 67 -24.68 -14.86 2.14
N GLY A 68 -23.98 -14.19 1.22
CA GLY A 68 -22.64 -13.64 1.43
C GLY A 68 -21.50 -14.49 0.90
N LEU A 69 -20.30 -13.89 0.92
CA LEU A 69 -19.12 -14.51 0.32
C LEU A 69 -18.65 -15.72 1.13
N PRO A 70 -18.22 -16.81 0.48
CA PRO A 70 -17.56 -17.90 1.16
C PRO A 70 -16.26 -17.40 1.81
N SER A 71 -15.81 -18.10 2.85
CA SER A 71 -14.58 -17.74 3.58
C SER A 71 -13.31 -17.74 2.70
N TYR A 72 -13.35 -18.40 1.54
CA TYR A 72 -12.25 -18.47 0.59
C TYR A 72 -12.78 -18.72 -0.83
N VAL A 73 -12.31 -17.94 -1.81
CA VAL A 73 -12.65 -18.08 -3.23
C VAL A 73 -11.43 -18.61 -3.97
N SER A 74 -11.25 -19.93 -3.89
CA SER A 74 -10.06 -20.61 -4.41
C SER A 74 -9.85 -20.46 -5.92
N TRP A 75 -10.95 -20.27 -6.67
CA TRP A 75 -10.90 -20.14 -8.11
C TRP A 75 -12.01 -19.20 -8.59
N PHE A 76 -11.61 -18.13 -9.27
CA PHE A 76 -12.53 -17.26 -9.97
C PHE A 76 -11.97 -17.00 -11.37
N LYS A 77 -12.68 -17.50 -12.38
CA LYS A 77 -12.44 -17.21 -13.78
C LYS A 77 -13.78 -17.10 -14.48
N SER A 78 -14.21 -15.86 -14.71
CA SER A 78 -15.48 -15.58 -15.38
C SER A 78 -15.27 -14.70 -16.60
N ARG A 79 -16.28 -14.61 -17.45
CA ARG A 79 -16.34 -13.68 -18.57
C ARG A 79 -17.57 -12.80 -18.37
N CYS A 80 -17.38 -11.48 -18.38
CA CYS A 80 -18.50 -10.55 -18.28
C CYS A 80 -19.44 -10.73 -19.48
N SER A 81 -20.75 -10.82 -19.27
CA SER A 81 -21.72 -10.92 -20.37
C SER A 81 -21.78 -9.64 -21.22
N ASP A 82 -21.56 -8.49 -20.58
CA ASP A 82 -21.84 -7.19 -21.19
C ASP A 82 -20.68 -6.66 -22.05
N CYS A 83 -19.43 -6.80 -21.57
CA CYS A 83 -18.24 -6.35 -22.29
C CYS A 83 -17.27 -7.48 -22.67
N GLU A 84 -17.64 -8.75 -22.43
CA GLU A 84 -16.93 -9.96 -22.85
C GLU A 84 -15.49 -10.13 -22.33
N VAL A 85 -15.01 -9.27 -21.44
CA VAL A 85 -13.66 -9.39 -20.86
C VAL A 85 -13.56 -10.56 -19.88
N GLU A 86 -12.39 -11.20 -19.83
CA GLU A 86 -12.10 -12.25 -18.85
C GLU A 86 -11.69 -11.64 -17.51
N LEU A 87 -12.32 -12.09 -16.43
CA LEU A 87 -12.11 -11.64 -15.06
C LEU A 87 -11.47 -12.73 -14.20
N ARG A 88 -10.57 -12.31 -13.31
CA ARG A 88 -9.93 -13.11 -12.26
C ARG A 88 -10.28 -12.53 -10.89
N ARG A 89 -10.03 -13.26 -9.82
CA ARG A 89 -10.31 -12.76 -8.45
C ARG A 89 -9.60 -11.44 -8.12
N TRP A 90 -8.40 -11.23 -8.64
CA TRP A 90 -7.66 -9.98 -8.50
C TRP A 90 -8.16 -8.85 -9.42
N SER A 91 -9.17 -9.08 -10.25
CA SER A 91 -9.74 -8.08 -11.16
C SER A 91 -11.26 -7.97 -11.07
N ALA A 92 -11.92 -8.76 -10.23
CA ALA A 92 -13.37 -8.68 -10.00
C ALA A 92 -13.61 -7.96 -8.68
N VAL A 93 -14.72 -7.22 -8.58
CA VAL A 93 -15.02 -6.43 -7.38
C VAL A 93 -16.25 -7.00 -6.68
N ALA A 94 -16.10 -7.40 -5.42
CA ALA A 94 -17.20 -7.75 -4.54
C ALA A 94 -17.81 -6.48 -3.93
N VAL A 95 -19.13 -6.36 -4.05
CA VAL A 95 -19.91 -5.23 -3.54
C VAL A 95 -21.05 -5.76 -2.70
N ASP A 96 -21.21 -5.24 -1.48
CA ASP A 96 -22.45 -5.40 -0.71
C ASP A 96 -23.62 -4.97 -1.59
N ALA A 97 -24.58 -5.87 -1.81
CA ALA A 97 -25.65 -5.64 -2.77
C ALA A 97 -26.48 -4.38 -2.47
N ALA A 98 -26.45 -3.87 -1.22
CA ALA A 98 -27.08 -2.60 -0.86
C ALA A 98 -26.42 -1.36 -1.49
N TYR A 99 -25.17 -1.47 -1.96
CA TYR A 99 -24.37 -0.36 -2.49
C TYR A 99 -24.08 -0.46 -4.00
N THR A 100 -24.57 -1.49 -4.70
CA THR A 100 -24.27 -1.70 -6.12
C THR A 100 -24.63 -0.52 -7.03
N GLU A 101 -25.78 0.11 -6.79
CA GLU A 101 -26.21 1.28 -7.58
C GLU A 101 -25.42 2.56 -7.23
N MET A 102 -24.56 2.52 -6.21
CA MET A 102 -23.75 3.65 -5.77
C MET A 102 -22.32 3.62 -6.32
N VAL A 103 -21.90 2.52 -6.96
CA VAL A 103 -20.56 2.38 -7.53
C VAL A 103 -20.58 2.61 -9.03
N THR A 104 -19.60 3.36 -9.52
CA THR A 104 -19.42 3.62 -10.94
C THR A 104 -18.30 2.76 -11.53
N PRO A 105 -18.33 2.43 -12.83
CA PRO A 105 -17.23 1.72 -13.47
C PRO A 105 -15.86 2.40 -13.28
N SER A 106 -15.79 3.73 -13.30
CA SER A 106 -14.55 4.46 -13.04
C SER A 106 -13.98 4.20 -11.65
N GLU A 107 -14.82 4.21 -10.61
CA GLU A 107 -14.37 3.91 -9.24
C GLU A 107 -13.92 2.44 -9.11
N LEU A 108 -14.57 1.52 -9.81
CA LEU A 108 -14.16 0.11 -9.83
C LEU A 108 -12.81 -0.08 -10.53
N VAL A 109 -12.55 0.65 -11.63
CA VAL A 109 -11.25 0.64 -12.32
C VAL A 109 -10.16 1.17 -11.39
N GLU A 110 -10.37 2.32 -10.76
CA GLU A 110 -9.42 2.93 -9.82
C GLU A 110 -9.12 1.99 -8.64
N LEU A 111 -10.15 1.36 -8.07
CA LEU A 111 -10.01 0.39 -6.99
C LEU A 111 -9.15 -0.81 -7.41
N VAL A 112 -9.39 -1.38 -8.60
CA VAL A 112 -8.63 -2.53 -9.10
C VAL A 112 -7.19 -2.17 -9.43
N GLN A 113 -6.95 -1.01 -10.05
CA GLN A 113 -5.59 -0.55 -10.37
C GLN A 113 -4.80 -0.25 -9.09
N ALA A 114 -5.40 0.44 -8.12
CA ALA A 114 -4.79 0.69 -6.82
C ALA A 114 -4.47 -0.62 -6.06
N TYR A 115 -5.37 -1.60 -6.16
CA TYR A 115 -5.11 -2.94 -5.63
C TYR A 115 -3.92 -3.62 -6.32
N TRP A 116 -3.85 -3.58 -7.66
CA TRP A 116 -2.72 -4.16 -8.40
C TRP A 116 -1.39 -3.53 -8.03
N ASP A 117 -1.34 -2.21 -7.89
CA ASP A 117 -0.16 -1.50 -7.44
C ASP A 117 0.26 -1.98 -6.04
N ARG A 118 -0.63 -1.91 -5.04
CA ARG A 118 -0.33 -2.37 -3.67
C ARG A 118 0.10 -3.83 -3.62
N HIS A 119 -0.61 -4.71 -4.33
CA HIS A 119 -0.29 -6.13 -4.35
C HIS A 119 1.07 -6.42 -4.98
N LEU A 120 1.47 -5.66 -6.02
CA LEU A 120 2.82 -5.73 -6.56
C LEU A 120 3.86 -5.17 -5.58
N TRP A 121 3.56 -4.06 -4.91
CA TRP A 121 4.44 -3.44 -3.92
C TRP A 121 4.73 -4.39 -2.77
N ASP A 122 3.71 -5.03 -2.20
CA ASP A 122 3.88 -5.95 -1.07
C ASP A 122 4.79 -7.14 -1.39
N GLY A 123 4.93 -7.45 -2.68
CA GLY A 123 5.71 -8.57 -3.16
C GLY A 123 4.93 -9.86 -3.00
N ILE A 124 4.47 -10.38 -4.12
CA ILE A 124 3.61 -11.55 -4.15
C ILE A 124 4.48 -12.79 -3.97
N GLN A 125 4.28 -13.53 -2.89
CA GLN A 125 5.11 -14.69 -2.57
C GLN A 125 4.39 -16.01 -2.84
N THR A 126 5.13 -17.03 -3.26
CA THR A 126 4.66 -18.43 -3.16
C THR A 126 4.71 -18.91 -1.72
N ALA A 127 4.09 -20.06 -1.44
CA ALA A 127 4.28 -20.79 -0.18
C ALA A 127 5.76 -21.18 0.11
N GLU A 128 6.65 -21.03 -0.88
CA GLU A 128 8.08 -21.27 -0.78
C GLU A 128 8.89 -19.96 -0.63
N ASN A 129 8.23 -18.83 -0.29
CA ASN A 129 8.82 -17.50 -0.11
C ASN A 129 9.62 -17.00 -1.33
N CYS A 130 9.15 -17.33 -2.54
CA CYS A 130 9.75 -16.84 -3.77
C CYS A 130 8.93 -15.66 -4.33
N PRO A 131 9.50 -14.44 -4.41
CA PRO A 131 8.82 -13.29 -4.99
C PRO A 131 8.43 -13.52 -6.46
N ARG A 132 7.17 -13.22 -6.78
CA ARG A 132 6.52 -13.45 -8.09
C ARG A 132 6.26 -12.17 -8.86
N THR A 133 6.92 -11.07 -8.48
CA THR A 133 6.68 -9.73 -9.01
C THR A 133 6.58 -9.70 -10.53
N ARG A 134 7.51 -10.37 -11.23
CA ARG A 134 7.51 -10.44 -12.69
C ARG A 134 6.25 -11.08 -13.29
N GLU A 135 5.79 -12.23 -12.77
CA GLU A 135 4.60 -12.90 -13.34
C GLU A 135 3.38 -12.00 -13.20
N PHE A 136 3.19 -11.40 -12.03
CA PHE A 136 2.01 -10.58 -11.79
C PHE A 136 2.08 -9.23 -12.49
N THR A 137 3.27 -8.64 -12.65
CA THR A 137 3.46 -7.50 -13.55
C THR A 137 3.01 -7.84 -14.97
N GLU A 138 3.48 -8.96 -15.53
CA GLU A 138 3.08 -9.41 -16.88
C GLU A 138 1.57 -9.70 -16.95
N ALA A 139 0.99 -10.34 -15.93
CA ALA A 139 -0.43 -10.68 -15.88
C ALA A 139 -1.32 -9.42 -15.82
N TYR A 140 -0.99 -8.45 -14.96
CA TYR A 140 -1.76 -7.22 -14.77
C TYR A 140 -1.64 -6.31 -16.00
N SER A 141 -0.43 -6.11 -16.52
CA SER A 141 -0.24 -5.33 -17.76
C SER A 141 -1.01 -5.94 -18.93
N LYS A 142 -1.03 -7.27 -19.06
CA LYS A 142 -1.84 -7.94 -20.08
C LYS A 142 -3.33 -7.70 -19.88
N ARG A 143 -3.84 -7.74 -18.64
CA ARG A 143 -5.26 -7.45 -18.38
C ARG A 143 -5.63 -6.00 -18.64
N ALA A 144 -4.80 -5.05 -18.19
CA ALA A 144 -5.00 -3.64 -18.49
C ALA A 144 -5.15 -3.41 -20.00
N GLN A 145 -4.26 -4.00 -20.82
CA GLN A 145 -4.35 -3.93 -22.27
C GLN A 145 -5.65 -4.54 -22.83
N GLU A 146 -6.06 -5.72 -22.34
CA GLU A 146 -7.30 -6.36 -22.78
C GLU A 146 -8.57 -5.60 -22.35
N TYR A 147 -8.52 -4.88 -21.24
CA TYR A 147 -9.61 -4.01 -20.79
C TYR A 147 -9.58 -2.63 -21.46
N GLY A 148 -8.49 -2.29 -22.16
CA GLY A 148 -8.28 -0.97 -22.75
C GLY A 148 -7.94 0.10 -21.71
N TRP A 149 -7.38 -0.30 -20.57
CA TRP A 149 -6.97 0.62 -19.50
C TRP A 149 -5.54 1.10 -19.73
N GLU A 150 -5.33 2.41 -19.55
CA GLU A 150 -4.00 2.98 -19.42
C GLU A 150 -3.50 2.75 -17.99
N TRP A 151 -2.73 1.68 -17.80
CA TRP A 151 -2.13 1.35 -16.51
C TRP A 151 -0.72 0.80 -16.70
N SER A 152 0.20 1.28 -15.87
CA SER A 152 1.58 0.82 -15.79
C SER A 152 1.98 0.80 -14.31
N PRO A 153 2.60 -0.28 -13.80
CA PRO A 153 2.95 -0.33 -12.39
C PRO A 153 3.86 0.82 -12.01
N THR A 154 3.63 1.38 -10.82
CA THR A 154 4.41 2.52 -10.33
C THR A 154 5.38 2.07 -9.25
N CYS A 155 6.60 2.61 -9.23
CA CYS A 155 7.51 2.43 -8.10
C CYS A 155 6.98 3.20 -6.88
N PRO A 156 6.76 2.56 -5.72
CA PRO A 156 6.18 3.23 -4.55
C PRO A 156 7.15 4.18 -3.85
N LEU A 157 8.38 4.35 -4.32
CA LEU A 157 9.31 5.35 -3.77
C LEU A 157 9.43 6.57 -4.68
N CYS A 158 9.76 6.40 -5.97
CA CYS A 158 9.95 7.54 -6.87
C CYS A 158 8.71 7.97 -7.66
N ARG A 159 7.59 7.24 -7.53
CA ARG A 159 6.32 7.50 -8.24
C ARG A 159 6.40 7.48 -9.77
N ARG A 160 7.51 7.01 -10.34
CA ARG A 160 7.66 6.79 -11.78
C ARG A 160 7.08 5.44 -12.18
N THR A 161 6.44 5.40 -13.33
CA THR A 161 5.92 4.15 -13.92
C THR A 161 7.05 3.29 -14.48
N LEU A 162 6.82 1.99 -14.69
CA LEU A 162 7.81 1.11 -15.32
C LEU A 162 8.18 1.57 -16.74
N ASP A 163 7.21 2.11 -17.48
CA ASP A 163 7.42 2.64 -18.83
C ASP A 163 8.35 3.87 -18.82
N GLU A 164 8.13 4.80 -17.90
CA GLU A 164 9.01 5.97 -17.70
C GLU A 164 10.42 5.58 -17.26
N LEU A 165 10.55 4.45 -16.55
CA LEU A 165 11.82 3.92 -16.08
C LEU A 165 12.52 3.03 -17.11
N GLY A 166 11.82 2.62 -18.18
CA GLY A 166 12.34 1.71 -19.20
C GLY A 166 12.67 0.32 -18.65
N ILE A 167 11.94 -0.14 -17.63
CA ILE A 167 12.13 -1.45 -16.98
C ILE A 167 10.87 -2.29 -17.10
N SER A 168 10.99 -3.61 -16.90
CA SER A 168 9.90 -4.57 -17.08
C SER A 168 9.30 -5.11 -15.79
N TRP A 169 9.95 -4.90 -14.64
CA TRP A 169 9.44 -5.29 -13.32
C TRP A 169 10.17 -4.54 -12.20
N LEU A 170 9.59 -4.59 -10.99
CA LEU A 170 10.19 -4.10 -9.75
C LEU A 170 11.04 -5.19 -9.07
N ASP A 171 12.10 -4.79 -8.37
CA ASP A 171 12.96 -5.65 -7.57
C ASP A 171 12.45 -5.74 -6.13
N TYR A 172 12.47 -6.94 -5.55
CA TYR A 172 12.02 -7.17 -4.18
C TYR A 172 13.14 -6.88 -3.17
N HIS A 173 12.89 -5.90 -2.29
CA HIS A 173 13.74 -5.57 -1.16
C HIS A 173 13.32 -6.36 0.08
N HIS A 174 14.27 -7.02 0.76
CA HIS A 174 14.00 -7.79 1.98
C HIS A 174 14.30 -6.97 3.24
N TRP A 175 13.30 -6.71 4.07
CA TRP A 175 13.47 -6.22 5.43
C TRP A 175 13.82 -7.34 6.41
N GLN A 176 13.20 -8.51 6.24
CA GLN A 176 13.39 -9.71 7.03
C GLN A 176 13.17 -10.92 6.13
N LYS A 177 13.83 -12.07 6.39
CA LYS A 177 13.71 -13.29 5.57
C LYS A 177 12.83 -14.40 6.15
N GLU A 178 12.58 -14.38 7.47
CA GLU A 178 11.81 -15.43 8.15
C GLU A 178 10.91 -14.85 9.26
N PRO A 179 9.60 -14.68 9.02
CA PRO A 179 8.96 -14.71 7.70
C PRO A 179 9.56 -13.64 6.77
N ASP A 180 9.50 -13.89 5.47
CA ASP A 180 10.01 -12.93 4.49
C ASP A 180 9.07 -11.72 4.42
N VAL A 181 9.61 -10.53 4.65
CA VAL A 181 8.87 -9.27 4.66
C VAL A 181 9.69 -8.26 3.86
N GLY A 182 9.02 -7.54 2.97
CA GLY A 182 9.71 -6.74 1.98
C GLY A 182 8.80 -5.84 1.17
N ILE A 183 9.39 -5.19 0.18
CA ILE A 183 8.75 -4.20 -0.68
C ILE A 183 9.36 -4.25 -2.08
N CYS A 184 8.54 -4.17 -3.12
CA CYS A 184 8.99 -4.07 -4.49
C CYS A 184 9.30 -2.61 -4.86
N LEU A 185 10.52 -2.35 -5.31
CA LEU A 185 11.02 -1.03 -5.72
C LEU A 185 11.65 -1.12 -7.10
N CYS A 186 11.74 -0.01 -7.84
CA CYS A 186 12.57 -0.02 -9.04
C CYS A 186 14.04 -0.20 -8.65
N ARG A 187 14.86 -0.75 -9.56
CA ARG A 187 16.29 -1.01 -9.32
C ARG A 187 17.02 0.19 -8.71
N ASN A 188 16.81 1.38 -9.26
CA ASN A 188 17.46 2.59 -8.77
C ASN A 188 17.10 2.85 -7.31
N CYS A 189 15.80 2.89 -6.97
CA CYS A 189 15.35 3.07 -5.59
C CYS A 189 15.81 1.96 -4.65
N HIS A 190 15.83 0.71 -5.12
CA HIS A 190 16.34 -0.43 -4.37
C HIS A 190 17.84 -0.29 -4.05
N ASP A 191 18.64 0.13 -5.03
CA ASP A 191 20.08 0.32 -4.88
C ASP A 191 20.38 1.55 -4.02
N ASP A 192 19.58 2.62 -4.17
CA ASP A 192 19.69 3.86 -3.40
C ASP A 192 19.50 3.62 -1.90
N ILE A 193 18.49 2.85 -1.48
CA ILE A 193 18.30 2.55 -0.05
C ILE A 193 19.41 1.62 0.47
N ASN A 194 19.97 0.76 -0.38
CA ASN A 194 21.11 -0.09 -0.04
C ASN A 194 22.45 0.66 -0.09
N GLY A 195 22.53 1.84 -0.69
CA GLY A 195 23.79 2.55 -0.94
C GLY A 195 24.71 1.86 -1.96
N GLY A 196 24.15 0.99 -2.82
CA GLY A 196 24.89 0.27 -3.85
C GLY A 196 25.97 -0.70 -3.36
N ASP A 197 25.95 -1.08 -2.07
CA ASP A 197 26.95 -1.98 -1.46
C ASP A 197 26.29 -3.27 -0.91
N CYS A 198 27.12 -4.25 -0.55
CA CYS A 198 26.68 -5.48 0.08
C CYS A 198 26.24 -5.25 1.53
N ASP A 199 25.28 -6.08 1.98
CA ASP A 199 24.70 -6.04 3.33
C ASP A 199 25.71 -5.85 4.47
N THR A 200 26.85 -6.55 4.40
CA THR A 200 27.90 -6.51 5.42
C THR A 200 28.55 -5.13 5.52
N ASN A 201 28.77 -4.47 4.38
CA ASN A 201 29.40 -3.15 4.36
C ASN A 201 28.42 -2.07 4.82
N VAL A 202 27.15 -2.17 4.42
CA VAL A 202 26.09 -1.26 4.90
C VAL A 202 25.90 -1.40 6.41
N ASP A 203 25.96 -2.62 6.95
CA ASP A 203 25.87 -2.86 8.40
C ASP A 203 27.06 -2.25 9.14
N TRP A 204 28.26 -2.39 8.57
CA TRP A 204 29.46 -1.78 9.13
C TRP A 204 29.38 -0.24 9.11
N GLN A 205 28.91 0.34 8.01
CA GLN A 205 28.71 1.79 7.87
C GLN A 205 27.70 2.30 8.91
N ALA A 206 26.56 1.62 9.06
CA ALA A 206 25.54 1.98 10.04
C ALA A 206 26.11 2.00 11.46
N ARG A 207 26.85 0.95 11.86
CA ARG A 207 27.50 0.89 13.19
C ARG A 207 28.53 2.00 13.39
N LYS A 208 29.29 2.36 12.35
CA LYS A 208 30.27 3.47 12.41
C LYS A 208 29.58 4.81 12.66
N LEU A 209 28.38 5.00 12.13
CA LEU A 209 27.54 6.18 12.33
C LEU A 209 26.76 6.17 13.66
N GLY A 210 26.94 5.15 14.49
CA GLY A 210 26.21 4.99 15.75
C GLY A 210 24.79 4.43 15.63
N LEU A 211 24.39 4.00 14.42
CA LEU A 211 23.11 3.32 14.17
C LEU A 211 23.18 1.84 14.59
N LYS A 212 22.01 1.21 14.80
CA LYS A 212 21.97 -0.17 15.31
C LYS A 212 22.50 -1.19 14.31
N ASN A 213 22.08 -1.09 13.05
CA ASN A 213 22.40 -2.03 11.97
C ASN A 213 22.07 -1.41 10.61
N LYS A 214 22.32 -2.17 9.53
CA LYS A 214 22.02 -1.73 8.15
C LYS A 214 20.58 -1.24 7.94
N HIS A 215 19.60 -1.78 8.66
CA HIS A 215 18.19 -1.44 8.44
C HIS A 215 17.86 -0.03 8.90
N ASP A 216 18.44 0.44 10.00
CA ASP A 216 18.29 1.83 10.43
C ASP A 216 18.78 2.79 9.32
N LEU A 217 19.93 2.50 8.72
CA LEU A 217 20.48 3.31 7.63
C LEU A 217 19.61 3.24 6.35
N GLN A 218 19.12 2.05 5.99
CA GLN A 218 18.19 1.88 4.86
C GLN A 218 16.89 2.66 5.09
N ILE A 219 16.32 2.62 6.30
CA ILE A 219 15.12 3.37 6.68
C ILE A 219 15.35 4.88 6.57
N LEU A 220 16.53 5.37 6.97
CA LEU A 220 16.87 6.78 6.84
C LEU A 220 16.98 7.23 5.37
N ARG A 221 17.63 6.43 4.52
CA ARG A 221 17.70 6.70 3.07
C ARG A 221 16.31 6.66 2.42
N LEU A 222 15.48 5.67 2.80
CA LEU A 222 14.08 5.57 2.39
C LEU A 222 13.27 6.80 2.80
N ALA A 223 13.39 7.21 4.07
CA ALA A 223 12.70 8.38 4.62
C ALA A 223 13.11 9.66 3.90
N ALA A 224 14.40 9.86 3.62
CA ALA A 224 14.85 11.04 2.90
C ALA A 224 14.29 11.08 1.47
N ARG A 225 14.30 9.95 0.76
CA ARG A 225 13.70 9.80 -0.58
C ARG A 225 12.21 10.09 -0.58
N GLU A 226 11.47 9.46 0.34
CA GLU A 226 10.02 9.66 0.43
C GLU A 226 9.69 11.11 0.79
N HIS A 227 10.48 11.76 1.65
CA HIS A 227 10.26 13.15 2.02
C HIS A 227 10.44 14.11 0.83
N LEU A 228 11.35 13.82 -0.10
CA LEU A 228 11.53 14.61 -1.32
C LEU A 228 10.32 14.52 -2.26
N VAL A 229 9.64 13.38 -2.27
CA VAL A 229 8.49 13.12 -3.14
C VAL A 229 7.19 13.59 -2.51
N GLU A 230 6.99 13.27 -1.23
CA GLU A 230 5.79 13.57 -0.48
C GLU A 230 6.16 14.03 0.95
N PRO A 231 6.41 15.32 1.15
CA PRO A 231 6.64 15.87 2.48
C PRO A 231 5.46 15.60 3.42
N ALA A 232 5.74 15.38 4.70
CA ALA A 232 4.71 15.18 5.72
C ALA A 232 4.62 16.39 6.65
N ALA A 233 3.40 16.73 7.08
CA ALA A 233 3.16 17.81 8.03
C ALA A 233 3.69 17.50 9.45
N SER A 234 3.79 16.22 9.82
CA SER A 234 4.35 15.79 11.11
C SER A 234 5.18 14.52 10.97
N LEU A 235 6.20 14.39 11.83
CA LEU A 235 7.05 13.20 11.87
C LEU A 235 6.28 11.94 12.29
N GLY A 236 5.27 12.07 13.16
CA GLY A 236 4.44 10.94 13.58
C GLY A 236 3.65 10.35 12.41
N ALA A 237 2.97 11.21 11.64
CA ALA A 237 2.26 10.78 10.43
C ALA A 237 3.24 10.23 9.38
N PHE A 238 4.42 10.84 9.25
CA PHE A 238 5.45 10.37 8.33
C PHE A 238 5.94 8.96 8.64
N ALA A 239 6.28 8.70 9.91
CA ALA A 239 6.76 7.41 10.35
C ALA A 239 5.68 6.32 10.19
N ALA A 240 4.42 6.64 10.50
CA ALA A 240 3.30 5.72 10.28
C ALA A 240 3.17 5.36 8.79
N ARG A 241 3.20 6.37 7.91
CA ARG A 241 3.15 6.18 6.46
C ARG A 241 4.32 5.35 5.95
N LEU A 242 5.54 5.57 6.44
CA LEU A 242 6.70 4.77 6.05
C LEU A 242 6.53 3.29 6.41
N VAL A 243 6.03 3.01 7.63
CA VAL A 243 5.80 1.63 8.07
C VAL A 243 4.76 0.95 7.21
N GLU A 244 3.62 1.61 6.98
CA GLU A 244 2.50 1.07 6.23
C GLU A 244 2.83 0.90 4.74
N ARG A 245 3.35 1.93 4.08
CA ARG A 245 3.57 1.94 2.63
C ARG A 245 4.72 1.04 2.18
N TYR A 246 5.73 0.84 3.04
CA TYR A 246 6.94 0.09 2.69
C TYR A 246 7.10 -1.22 3.46
N ASN A 247 6.06 -1.66 4.18
CA ASN A 247 6.07 -2.91 4.95
C ASN A 247 7.25 -3.03 5.93
N LEU A 248 7.60 -1.93 6.61
CA LEU A 248 8.71 -1.95 7.56
C LEU A 248 8.36 -2.85 8.76
N ILE A 249 9.33 -3.65 9.22
CA ILE A 249 9.16 -4.51 10.40
C ILE A 249 9.18 -3.73 11.73
N GLN A 250 9.64 -2.47 11.69
CA GLN A 250 9.68 -1.56 12.81
C GLN A 250 8.31 -0.94 13.06
N THR A 251 8.02 -0.60 14.32
CA THR A 251 6.83 0.20 14.65
C THR A 251 7.01 1.65 14.22
N PRO A 252 5.92 2.42 14.02
CA PRO A 252 6.01 3.86 13.71
C PRO A 252 6.85 4.64 14.73
N GLU A 253 6.74 4.30 16.02
CA GLU A 253 7.53 4.89 17.09
C GLU A 253 9.04 4.63 16.94
N ALA A 254 9.42 3.42 16.52
CA ALA A 254 10.81 3.06 16.28
C ALA A 254 11.37 3.79 15.05
N VAL A 255 10.60 3.87 13.96
CA VAL A 255 10.98 4.65 12.76
C VAL A 255 11.13 6.13 13.09
N ARG A 256 10.22 6.70 13.88
CA ARG A 256 10.34 8.07 14.38
C ARG A 256 11.65 8.29 15.14
N THR A 257 11.97 7.38 16.06
CA THR A 257 13.20 7.46 16.86
C THR A 257 14.45 7.40 15.98
N ILE A 258 14.47 6.52 14.98
CA ILE A 258 15.56 6.42 14.01
C ILE A 258 15.76 7.76 13.27
N ILE A 259 14.65 8.35 12.77
CA ILE A 259 14.70 9.63 12.05
C ILE A 259 15.17 10.77 12.96
N ASP A 260 14.68 10.86 14.19
CA ASP A 260 15.10 11.91 15.14
C ASP A 260 16.60 11.77 15.50
N GLN A 261 17.10 10.54 15.72
CA GLN A 261 18.54 10.31 15.95
C GLN A 261 19.41 10.81 14.80
N ALA A 262 18.97 10.59 13.56
CA ALA A 262 19.69 11.07 12.39
C ALA A 262 19.72 12.59 12.28
N ARG A 263 18.65 13.29 12.70
CA ARG A 263 18.57 14.77 12.66
C ARG A 263 19.54 15.43 13.62
N GLU A 264 19.95 14.73 14.68
CA GLU A 264 20.92 15.21 15.67
C GLU A 264 22.38 14.96 15.26
N SER A 265 22.63 14.28 14.12
CA SER A 265 23.97 13.90 13.66
C SER A 265 24.28 14.38 12.24
N ASP A 266 25.12 15.41 12.13
CA ASP A 266 25.61 15.94 10.85
C ASP A 266 26.32 14.87 10.00
N GLU A 267 27.00 13.92 10.64
CA GLU A 267 27.67 12.80 9.95
C GLU A 267 26.66 11.86 9.28
N VAL A 268 25.55 11.58 9.95
CA VAL A 268 24.47 10.75 9.39
C VAL A 268 23.79 11.48 8.24
N GLN A 269 23.44 12.76 8.42
CA GLN A 269 22.84 13.58 7.35
C GLN A 269 23.72 13.64 6.12
N SER A 270 25.03 13.86 6.29
CA SER A 270 25.96 13.90 5.16
C SER A 270 26.00 12.60 4.36
N VAL A 271 25.84 11.43 4.99
CA VAL A 271 25.81 10.14 4.28
C VAL A 271 24.51 9.97 3.51
N ILE A 272 23.38 10.37 4.10
CA ILE A 272 22.08 10.33 3.45
C ILE A 272 22.11 11.25 2.22
N ASP A 273 22.54 12.50 2.37
CA ASP A 273 22.53 13.50 1.31
C ASP A 273 23.47 13.18 0.14
N HIS A 274 24.63 12.55 0.41
CA HIS A 274 25.59 12.21 -0.65
C HIS A 274 25.10 11.11 -1.59
N GLU A 275 24.14 10.31 -1.15
CA GLU A 275 23.59 9.16 -1.85
C GLU A 275 22.14 9.38 -2.31
N LEU A 276 21.69 10.63 -2.34
CA LEU A 276 20.46 11.05 -3.02
C LEU A 276 20.80 11.67 -4.38
N PRO A 277 21.19 10.91 -5.43
CA PRO A 277 21.18 11.47 -6.77
C PRO A 277 19.77 11.91 -7.15
N ASP A 278 19.72 13.08 -7.78
CA ASP A 278 18.52 13.69 -8.33
C ASP A 278 17.88 12.72 -9.35
N CYS A 279 16.74 12.13 -8.99
CA CYS A 279 15.98 11.24 -9.88
C CYS A 279 15.53 11.92 -11.19
N SER A 280 15.72 13.23 -11.33
CA SER A 280 15.45 14.00 -12.54
C SER A 280 16.50 13.85 -13.65
N THR A 281 17.66 13.21 -13.39
CA THR A 281 18.79 13.19 -14.34
C THR A 281 19.26 11.82 -14.83
N ARG A 282 18.46 10.75 -14.65
CA ARG A 282 18.73 9.45 -15.29
C ARG A 282 17.48 8.84 -15.93
#